data_AF-A0A2K3JV50-F1
#
_entry.id   AF-A0A2K3JV50-F1
#
_cell.length_a   1.000
_cell.length_b   1.000
_cell.length_c   1.000
_cell.angle_alpha   90.00
_cell.angle_beta   90.00
_cell.angle_gamma   90.00
#
_symmetry.space_group_name_H-M   'P 1'
#
loop_
_entity.id
_entity.type
_entity.pdbx_description
1 polymer ?
#
loop_
_entity_poly.entity_id
_entity_poly.type
_entity_poly.pdbx_seq_one_letter_code
_entity_poly.pdbx_strand_id
1 'polypeptide(L)'
;MKVPYSVPDFQDEDSTDISLHGFGYDHVRDDYKIIEHVGYNASCRTPSHVVFDPFWEIYSLESNSWRKINYDMPIRARATSDVYLNG
;
A
#
# COMPACT_ATOMS: atom_id res chain seq x y z
N MET A 1 12.20 -1.71 -15.58
CA MET A 1 12.40 -3.16 -15.73
C MET A 1 11.14 -3.84 -15.22
N LYS A 2 10.30 -4.41 -16.09
CA LYS A 2 9.03 -5.05 -15.74
C LYS A 2 9.22 -6.58 -15.69
N VAL A 3 8.75 -7.23 -14.63
CA VAL A 3 8.67 -8.70 -14.51
C VAL A 3 7.22 -9.11 -14.80
N PRO A 4 6.95 -10.16 -15.60
CA PRO A 4 5.59 -10.56 -15.91
C PRO A 4 5.06 -11.49 -14.81
N TYR A 5 3.93 -11.12 -14.19
CA TYR A 5 3.17 -12.02 -13.33
C TYR A 5 2.18 -12.84 -14.17
N SER A 6 2.05 -14.12 -13.86
CA SER A 6 1.03 -15.03 -14.41
C SER A 6 -0.35 -14.58 -13.95
N VAL A 7 -1.17 -14.15 -14.90
CA VAL A 7 -2.50 -13.54 -14.73
C VAL A 7 -3.58 -14.61 -14.59
N PRO A 8 -4.45 -14.53 -13.57
CA PRO A 8 -5.87 -14.88 -13.72
C PRO A 8 -6.60 -13.63 -14.22
N ASP A 9 -7.37 -13.79 -15.30
CA ASP A 9 -7.94 -12.79 -16.25
C ASP A 9 -8.83 -11.65 -15.71
N PHE A 10 -8.69 -11.21 -14.46
CA PHE A 10 -9.50 -10.11 -13.93
C PHE A 10 -8.66 -9.19 -13.04
N GLN A 11 -7.77 -8.43 -13.66
CA GLN A 11 -7.26 -7.21 -13.05
C GLN A 11 -7.78 -6.04 -13.86
N ASP A 12 -8.89 -5.49 -13.39
CA ASP A 12 -9.17 -4.09 -13.64
C ASP A 12 -8.05 -3.33 -12.92
N GLU A 13 -7.04 -2.81 -13.64
CA GLU A 13 -5.94 -2.04 -13.01
C GLU A 13 -6.51 -0.85 -12.20
N ASP A 14 -7.72 -0.41 -12.53
CA ASP A 14 -8.52 0.61 -11.84
C ASP A 14 -9.18 0.14 -10.52
N SER A 15 -8.97 -1.12 -10.10
CA SER A 15 -9.56 -1.67 -8.86
C SER A 15 -8.65 -1.59 -7.63
N THR A 16 -7.43 -1.06 -7.74
CA THR A 16 -6.55 -0.94 -6.57
C THR A 16 -6.89 0.33 -5.78
N ASP A 17 -7.09 0.19 -4.47
CA ASP A 17 -7.29 1.30 -3.55
C ASP A 17 -6.06 1.47 -2.66
N ILE A 18 -5.40 2.63 -2.77
CA ILE A 18 -4.20 2.94 -1.99
C ILE A 18 -4.58 3.99 -0.94
N SER A 19 -4.35 3.65 0.32
CA SER A 19 -4.53 4.57 1.44
C SER A 19 -3.18 4.87 2.08
N LEU A 20 -2.71 6.11 1.93
CA LEU A 20 -1.53 6.61 2.63
C LEU A 20 -1.78 6.59 4.13
N HIS A 21 -0.91 5.92 4.88
CA HIS A 21 -1.02 5.85 6.34
C HIS A 21 -0.05 6.79 7.04
N GLY A 22 1.15 6.96 6.49
CA GLY A 22 2.12 7.88 7.06
C GLY A 22 3.42 7.94 6.29
N PHE A 23 4.24 8.93 6.63
CA PHE A 23 5.59 9.10 6.12
C PHE A 23 6.51 9.55 7.26
N GLY A 24 7.81 9.35 7.13
CA GLY A 24 8.76 9.77 8.16
C GLY A 24 10.22 9.56 7.78
N TYR A 25 11.11 10.16 8.57
CA TYR A 25 12.55 10.04 8.41
C TYR A 25 13.14 9.09 9.46
N ASP A 26 13.83 8.04 8.99
CA ASP A 26 14.60 7.11 9.80
C ASP A 26 16.03 7.63 9.94
N HIS A 27 16.28 8.39 10.99
CA HIS A 27 17.60 8.98 11.27
C HIS A 27 18.71 7.94 11.51
N VAL A 28 18.38 6.67 11.80
CA VAL A 28 19.38 5.62 11.99
C VAL A 28 19.90 5.13 10.63
N ARG A 29 19.05 5.15 9.61
CA ARG A 29 19.35 4.71 8.25
C ARG A 29 19.54 5.85 7.25
N ASP A 30 19.34 7.10 7.68
CA ASP A 30 19.28 8.27 6.80
C ASP A 30 18.28 8.06 5.64
N ASP A 31 17.11 7.52 5.95
CA ASP A 31 16.15 7.08 4.94
C ASP A 31 14.74 7.63 5.18
N TYR A 32 14.14 8.19 4.13
CA TYR A 32 12.74 8.58 4.15
C TYR A 32 11.86 7.40 3.77
N LYS A 33 10.83 7.17 4.57
CA LYS A 33 9.92 6.04 4.42
C LYS A 33 8.48 6.49 4.32
N ILE A 34 7.69 5.74 3.56
CA ILE A 34 6.25 5.94 3.39
C ILE A 34 5.57 4.60 3.68
N ILE A 35 4.49 4.61 4.44
CA ILE A 35 3.67 3.42 4.74
C ILE A 35 2.31 3.61 4.07
N GLU A 36 1.91 2.61 3.29
CA GLU A 36 0.63 2.58 2.60
C GLU A 36 -0.10 1.26 2.86
N HIS A 37 -1.43 1.35 2.87
CA HIS A 37 -2.31 0.21 2.86
C HIS A 37 -2.82 0.01 1.43
N VAL A 38 -2.56 -1.16 0.87
CA VAL A 38 -2.98 -1.55 -0.47
C VAL A 38 -4.17 -2.48 -0.35
N GLY A 39 -5.33 -1.99 -0.75
CA GLY A 39 -6.57 -2.75 -0.85
C GLY A 39 -7.01 -2.90 -2.29
N TYR A 40 -8.05 -3.72 -2.47
CA TYR A 40 -8.69 -3.89 -3.77
C TYR A 40 -10.18 -3.63 -3.62
N ASN A 41 -10.72 -2.81 -4.52
CA ASN A 41 -12.13 -2.53 -4.62
C ASN A 41 -12.80 -3.63 -5.45
N ALA A 42 -13.77 -4.32 -4.86
CA ALA A 42 -14.59 -5.26 -5.58
C ALA A 42 -15.46 -4.49 -6.59
N SER A 43 -15.15 -4.60 -7.89
CA SER A 43 -16.01 -4.04 -8.93
C SER A 43 -17.31 -4.85 -9.03
N CYS A 44 -18.36 -4.31 -9.64
CA CYS A 44 -19.60 -5.08 -9.88
C CYS A 44 -19.38 -6.33 -10.76
N ARG A 45 -18.19 -6.49 -11.34
CA ARG A 45 -17.78 -7.64 -12.16
C ARG A 45 -16.96 -8.66 -11.38
N THR A 46 -16.50 -8.36 -10.16
CA THR A 46 -15.78 -9.33 -9.34
C THR A 46 -16.77 -10.34 -8.76
N PRO A 47 -16.58 -11.66 -8.97
CA PRO A 47 -17.42 -12.66 -8.35
C PRO A 47 -17.40 -12.54 -6.83
N SER A 48 -18.54 -12.76 -6.18
CA SER A 48 -18.71 -12.59 -4.73
C SER A 48 -17.83 -13.49 -3.85
N HIS A 49 -17.23 -14.52 -4.43
CA HIS A 49 -16.31 -15.44 -3.75
C HIS A 49 -14.83 -15.02 -3.85
N VAL A 50 -14.52 -13.95 -4.58
CA VAL A 50 -13.16 -13.40 -4.62
C VAL A 50 -12.94 -12.60 -3.35
N VAL A 51 -12.10 -13.14 -2.46
CA VAL A 51 -11.62 -12.43 -1.28
C VAL A 51 -10.31 -11.74 -1.67
N PHE A 52 -10.31 -10.41 -1.60
CA PHE A 52 -9.10 -9.63 -1.70
C PHE A 52 -8.44 -9.56 -0.33
N ASP A 53 -7.15 -9.93 -0.26
CA ASP A 53 -6.36 -9.85 0.96
C ASP A 53 -5.55 -8.54 0.92
N PRO A 54 -5.98 -7.48 1.64
CA PRO A 54 -5.25 -6.23 1.67
C PRO A 54 -3.95 -6.39 2.45
N PHE A 55 -2.93 -5.62 2.09
CA PHE A 55 -1.62 -5.70 2.74
C PHE A 55 -1.00 -4.31 2.92
N TRP A 56 -0.02 -4.27 3.80
CA TRP A 56 0.77 -3.08 4.08
C TRP A 56 2.08 -3.13 3.29
N GLU A 57 2.47 -1.99 2.75
CA GLU A 57 3.80 -1.81 2.16
C GLU A 57 4.51 -0.60 2.76
N ILE A 58 5.84 -0.67 2.74
CA ILE A 58 6.71 0.43 3.09
C ILE A 58 7.66 0.74 1.94
N TYR A 59 7.70 2.00 1.54
CA TYR A 59 8.69 2.54 0.62
C TYR A 59 9.94 2.98 1.39
N SER A 60 11.09 2.82 0.76
CA SER A 60 12.37 3.38 1.18
C SER A 60 12.93 4.23 0.05
N LEU A 61 13.28 5.49 0.36
CA LEU A 61 13.91 6.40 -0.59
C LEU A 61 15.35 5.94 -0.90
N GLU A 62 16.07 5.48 0.12
CA GLU A 62 17.44 4.96 0.02
C GLU A 62 17.52 3.81 -1.00
N SER A 63 16.64 2.81 -0.88
CA SER A 63 16.62 1.66 -1.80
C SER A 63 15.74 1.87 -3.03
N ASN A 64 15.02 2.99 -3.11
CA ASN A 64 14.05 3.32 -4.15
C ASN A 64 13.11 2.13 -4.45
N SER A 65 12.57 1.53 -3.39
CA SER A 65 11.80 0.30 -3.51
C SER A 65 10.71 0.18 -2.46
N TRP A 66 9.64 -0.50 -2.85
CA TRP A 66 8.56 -0.94 -1.98
C TRP A 66 8.87 -2.34 -1.45
N ARG A 67 8.47 -2.59 -0.20
CA ARG A 67 8.43 -3.94 0.35
C ARG A 67 7.17 -4.14 1.18
N LYS A 68 6.60 -5.35 1.09
CA LYS A 68 5.50 -5.76 1.95
C LYS A 68 5.97 -5.88 3.39
N ILE A 69 5.12 -5.42 4.31
CA ILE A 69 5.31 -5.58 5.74
C ILE A 69 4.16 -6.41 6.31
N ASN A 70 4.52 -7.42 7.10
CA ASN A 70 3.55 -8.24 7.81
C ASN A 70 3.40 -7.68 9.23
N TYR A 71 2.58 -6.64 9.34
CA TYR A 71 2.27 -6.01 10.62
C TYR A 71 0.76 -5.78 10.72
N ASP A 72 0.21 -6.06 11.90
CA ASP A 72 -1.20 -5.81 12.19
C ASP A 72 -1.38 -4.34 12.57
N MET A 73 -1.45 -3.48 11.55
CA MET A 73 -1.64 -2.03 11.71
C MET A 73 -3.13 -1.68 11.60
N PRO A 74 -3.65 -0.80 12.48
CA PRO A 74 -5.03 -0.37 12.41
C PRO A 74 -5.27 0.43 11.12
N ILE A 75 -6.25 0.02 10.34
CA ILE A 75 -6.70 0.72 9.14
C ILE A 75 -7.39 2.02 9.59
N ARG A 76 -6.77 3.17 9.29
CA ARG A 76 -7.41 4.48 9.50
C ARG A 76 -8.40 4.71 8.36
N ALA A 77 -9.68 4.91 8.67
CA ALA A 77 -10.67 5.25 7.65
C ALA A 77 -10.27 6.54 6.91
N ARG A 78 -10.56 6.61 5.60
CA ARG A 78 -10.06 7.52 4.54
C ARG A 78 -10.18 9.06 4.75
N ALA A 79 -10.19 9.58 5.98
CA ALA A 79 -10.54 10.98 6.25
C ALA A 79 -9.49 11.81 7.03
N THR A 80 -8.34 11.26 7.42
CA THR A 80 -7.31 12.07 8.08
C THR A 80 -6.04 12.06 7.25
N SER A 81 -5.85 13.12 6.46
CA SER A 81 -4.51 13.50 6.03
C SER A 81 -3.72 13.83 7.29
N ASP A 82 -2.96 12.86 7.80
CA ASP A 82 -2.15 13.05 8.98
C ASP A 82 -0.96 13.93 8.60
N VAL A 83 -1.12 15.24 8.82
CA VAL A 83 -0.04 16.22 8.66
C VAL A 83 0.86 16.10 9.89
N TYR A 84 1.96 15.38 9.78
CA TYR A 84 3.03 15.45 10.78
C TYR A 84 3.92 16.64 10.45
N LEU A 85 3.85 17.67 11.31
CA LEU A 85 4.79 18.79 11.32
C LEU A 85 6.05 18.34 12.06
N ASN A 86 7.19 18.49 11.39
CA ASN A 86 8.51 18.16 11.91
C ASN A 86 8.80 18.98 13.18
N GLY A 87 9.27 18.33 14.23
CA GLY A 87 10.03 18.97 15.32
C GLY A 87 11.52 18.88 15.00
#